data_AF-A0A932B7I0-F1
#
_entry.id   AF-A0A932B7I0-F1
#
_cell.length_a   1.000
_cell.length_b   1.000
_cell.length_c   1.000
_cell.angle_alpha   90.00
_cell.angle_beta   90.00
_cell.angle_gamma   90.00
#
_symmetry.space_group_name_H-M   'P 1'
#
loop_
_entity.id
_entity.type
_entity.pdbx_description
1 polymer ?
#
loop_
_entity_poly.entity_id
_entity_poly.type
_entity_poly.pdbx_seq_one_letter_code
_entity_poly.pdbx_strand_id
1 'polypeptide(L)'
;MAGGAVADTIHAIARQGRPHTAALLADAEDPHAELLALFWGPRFDREHALALWARFSQRQPVQAVPLLPELLSVGERFDALERTEKDRLRRLIVRHRALSE
;
A
#
# COMPACT_ATOMS: atom_id res chain seq x y z
N MET A 1 24.13 -12.00 3.20
CA MET A 1 23.31 -11.65 4.38
C MET A 1 22.23 -10.58 4.10
N ALA A 2 22.21 -9.90 2.94
CA ALA A 2 21.23 -8.83 2.65
C ALA A 2 19.77 -9.28 2.38
N GLY A 3 19.53 -10.57 2.10
CA GLY A 3 18.19 -11.06 1.73
C GLY A 3 17.15 -11.09 2.86
N GLY A 4 17.58 -11.08 4.13
CA GLY A 4 16.69 -11.08 5.30
C GLY A 4 16.00 -9.73 5.52
N ALA A 5 16.79 -8.66 5.67
CA ALA A 5 16.29 -7.30 5.90
C ALA A 5 15.33 -6.78 4.82
N VAL A 6 15.55 -7.19 3.56
CA VAL A 6 14.68 -6.90 2.42
C VAL A 6 13.32 -7.56 2.58
N ALA A 7 13.30 -8.86 2.92
CA ALA A 7 12.05 -9.59 3.14
C ALA A 7 11.30 -9.02 4.34
N ASP A 8 12.01 -8.63 5.39
CA ASP A 8 11.46 -8.01 6.60
C ASP A 8 10.82 -6.65 6.30
N THR A 9 11.44 -5.81 5.46
CA THR A 9 10.88 -4.51 5.06
C THR A 9 9.61 -4.68 4.22
N ILE A 10 9.61 -5.61 3.27
CA ILE A 10 8.42 -5.92 2.46
C ILE A 10 7.30 -6.50 3.33
N HIS A 11 7.64 -7.38 4.29
CA HIS A 11 6.69 -7.91 5.25
C HIS A 11 6.15 -6.82 6.19
N ALA A 12 6.98 -5.86 6.61
CA ALA A 12 6.56 -4.73 7.42
C ALA A 12 5.58 -3.83 6.67
N ILE A 13 5.87 -3.50 5.42
CA ILE A 13 4.95 -2.74 4.54
C ILE A 13 3.63 -3.50 4.37
N ALA A 14 3.67 -4.78 4.05
CA ALA A 14 2.47 -5.59 3.86
C ALA A 14 1.65 -5.75 5.16
N ARG A 15 2.31 -5.96 6.31
CA ARG A 15 1.66 -6.18 7.61
C ARG A 15 1.06 -4.90 8.18
N GLN A 16 1.79 -3.79 8.12
CA GLN A 16 1.28 -2.49 8.59
C GLN A 16 0.24 -1.90 7.64
N GLY A 17 0.34 -2.19 6.34
CA GLY A 17 -0.69 -1.80 5.37
C GLY A 17 -2.01 -2.51 5.60
N ARG A 18 -2.02 -3.84 5.78
CA ARG A 18 -3.23 -4.69 5.75
C ARG A 18 -4.51 -4.12 6.39
N PRO A 19 -4.56 -3.79 7.70
CA PRO A 19 -5.81 -3.31 8.31
C PRO A 19 -6.25 -1.94 7.76
N HIS A 20 -5.29 -1.08 7.44
CA HIS A 20 -5.50 0.27 6.93
C HIS A 20 -5.91 0.27 5.45
N THR A 21 -5.23 -0.54 4.65
CA THR A 21 -5.48 -0.76 3.24
C THR A 21 -6.85 -1.39 3.00
N ALA A 22 -7.28 -2.34 3.85
CA ALA A 22 -8.61 -2.92 3.75
C ALA A 22 -9.73 -1.88 3.94
N ALA A 23 -9.59 -0.98 4.91
CA ALA A 23 -10.56 0.09 5.14
C ALA A 23 -10.56 1.14 4.01
N LEU A 24 -9.38 1.52 3.52
CA LEU A 24 -9.20 2.48 2.44
C LEU A 24 -9.80 1.97 1.10
N LEU A 25 -9.68 0.66 0.85
CA LEU A 25 -10.07 0.01 -0.41
C LEU A 25 -11.41 -0.75 -0.32
N ALA A 26 -12.14 -0.65 0.80
CA ALA A 26 -13.36 -1.45 1.03
C ALA A 26 -14.44 -1.27 -0.05
N ASP A 27 -14.44 -0.14 -0.75
CA ASP A 27 -15.43 0.22 -1.79
C ASP A 27 -14.78 0.40 -3.16
N ALA A 28 -13.53 -0.03 -3.31
CA ALA A 28 -12.90 -0.12 -4.61
C ALA A 28 -13.52 -1.28 -5.38
N GLU A 29 -13.83 -1.06 -6.65
CA GLU A 29 -14.32 -2.12 -7.55
C GLU A 29 -13.26 -3.20 -7.74
N ASP A 30 -11.98 -2.81 -7.82
CA ASP A 30 -10.82 -3.70 -7.82
C ASP A 30 -9.77 -3.20 -6.81
N PRO A 31 -9.82 -3.68 -5.55
CA PRO A 31 -8.85 -3.30 -4.51
C PRO A 31 -7.40 -3.59 -4.91
N HIS A 32 -7.13 -4.65 -5.66
CA HIS A 32 -5.77 -4.99 -6.06
C HIS A 32 -5.26 -4.06 -7.16
N ALA A 33 -6.12 -3.56 -8.04
CA ALA A 33 -5.76 -2.54 -9.03
C ALA A 33 -5.41 -1.20 -8.38
N GLU A 34 -6.22 -0.72 -7.43
CA GLU A 34 -5.93 0.50 -6.65
C GLU A 34 -4.61 0.34 -5.88
N LEU A 35 -4.41 -0.82 -5.25
CA LEU A 35 -3.16 -1.12 -4.56
C LEU A 35 -1.96 -1.15 -5.50
N LEU A 36 -2.12 -1.71 -6.71
CA LEU A 36 -1.06 -1.74 -7.70
C LEU A 36 -0.74 -0.33 -8.20
N ALA A 37 -1.75 0.53 -8.41
CA ALA A 37 -1.59 1.92 -8.83
C ALA A 37 -0.71 2.71 -7.85
N LEU A 38 -0.92 2.52 -6.54
CA LEU A 38 -0.09 3.14 -5.49
C LEU A 38 1.41 2.82 -5.60
N PHE A 39 1.76 1.64 -6.08
CA PHE A 39 3.14 1.13 -6.11
C PHE A 39 3.71 0.93 -7.53
N TRP A 40 2.97 1.29 -8.57
CA TRP A 40 3.35 1.03 -9.96
C TRP A 40 4.57 1.86 -10.36
N GLY A 41 4.59 3.13 -9.97
CA GLY A 41 5.65 4.08 -10.28
C GLY A 41 6.99 3.79 -9.58
N PRO A 42 8.06 4.53 -9.95
CA PRO A 42 9.34 4.47 -9.25
C PRO A 42 9.25 4.99 -7.81
N ARG A 43 8.21 5.77 -7.51
CA ARG A 43 7.85 6.34 -6.22
C ARG A 43 6.41 5.99 -5.87
N PHE A 44 6.08 6.05 -4.60
CA PHE A 44 4.72 5.86 -4.11
C PHE A 44 3.83 6.99 -4.64
N ASP A 45 2.68 6.62 -5.20
CA ASP A 45 1.71 7.57 -5.72
C ASP A 45 0.91 8.21 -4.57
N ARG A 46 1.46 9.29 -4.04
CA ARG A 46 0.86 10.06 -2.93
C ARG A 46 -0.43 10.75 -3.35
N GLU A 47 -0.52 11.18 -4.60
CA GLU A 47 -1.73 11.85 -5.10
C GLU A 47 -2.90 10.87 -5.09
N HIS A 48 -2.68 9.68 -5.65
CA HIS A 48 -3.66 8.62 -5.63
C HIS A 48 -4.01 8.17 -4.20
N ALA A 49 -3.01 8.04 -3.33
CA ALA A 49 -3.21 7.72 -1.92
C ALA A 49 -4.11 8.76 -1.20
N LEU A 50 -3.87 10.05 -1.45
CA LEU A 50 -4.67 11.14 -0.89
C LEU A 50 -6.09 11.16 -1.46
N ALA A 51 -6.29 10.83 -2.74
CA ALA A 51 -7.61 10.71 -3.33
C ALA A 51 -8.44 9.59 -2.68
N LEU A 52 -7.83 8.42 -2.46
CA LEU A 52 -8.45 7.31 -1.73
C LEU A 52 -8.75 7.69 -0.28
N TRP A 53 -7.80 8.33 0.41
CA TRP A 53 -8.00 8.81 1.77
C TRP A 53 -9.11 9.85 1.85
N ALA A 54 -9.21 10.78 0.90
CA ALA A 54 -10.25 11.81 0.89
C ALA A 54 -11.66 11.19 0.73
N ARG A 55 -11.80 10.18 -0.14
CA ARG A 55 -13.06 9.42 -0.28
C ARG A 55 -13.41 8.65 0.99
N PHE A 56 -12.40 8.09 1.67
CA PHE A 56 -12.60 7.41 2.94
C PHE A 56 -12.96 8.40 4.06
N SER A 57 -12.29 9.55 4.14
CA SER A 57 -12.48 10.56 5.19
C SER A 57 -13.86 11.20 5.17
N GLN A 58 -14.47 11.35 3.98
CA GLN A 58 -15.87 11.79 3.85
C GLN A 58 -16.87 10.84 4.48
N ARG A 59 -16.58 9.53 4.50
CA ARG A 59 -17.50 8.49 4.98
C ARG A 59 -17.21 8.10 6.43
N GLN A 60 -15.94 8.08 6.81
CA GLN A 60 -15.48 7.66 8.13
C GLN A 60 -14.47 8.66 8.71
N PRO A 61 -14.88 9.92 8.96
CA PRO A 61 -13.96 11.01 9.31
C PRO A 61 -13.13 10.71 10.55
N VAL A 62 -13.73 10.15 11.59
CA VAL A 62 -13.03 9.81 12.85
C VAL A 62 -11.97 8.72 12.63
N GLN A 63 -12.26 7.74 11.78
CA GLN A 63 -11.34 6.64 11.49
C GLN A 63 -10.23 7.04 10.50
N ALA A 64 -10.50 8.06 9.67
CA ALA A 64 -9.56 8.53 8.65
C ALA A 64 -8.41 9.38 9.21
N VAL A 65 -8.62 10.08 10.33
CA VAL A 65 -7.59 10.94 10.94
C VAL A 65 -6.28 10.20 11.24
N PRO A 66 -6.29 9.06 11.98
CA PRO A 66 -5.03 8.34 12.25
C PRO A 66 -4.44 7.66 11.02
N LEU A 67 -5.22 7.45 9.96
CA LEU A 67 -4.80 6.73 8.76
C LEU A 67 -3.86 7.53 7.86
N LEU A 68 -4.02 8.85 7.80
CA LEU A 68 -3.20 9.70 6.92
C LEU A 68 -1.69 9.60 7.20
N PRO A 69 -1.20 9.78 8.44
CA PRO A 69 0.24 9.68 8.72
C PRO A 69 0.80 8.28 8.44
N GLU A 70 0.03 7.23 8.73
CA GLU A 70 0.43 5.85 8.41
C GLU A 70 0.57 5.62 6.91
N LEU A 71 -0.39 6.13 6.12
CA LEU A 71 -0.36 6.05 4.65
C LEU A 71 0.86 6.77 4.07
N LEU A 72 1.21 7.94 4.60
CA LEU A 72 2.40 8.68 4.19
C LEU A 72 3.69 7.94 4.57
N SER A 73 3.75 7.34 5.77
CA SER A 73 4.89 6.51 6.22
C SER A 73 5.09 5.28 5.34
N VAL A 74 4.02 4.65 4.84
CA VAL A 74 4.13 3.57 3.85
C VAL A 74 4.79 4.08 2.57
N GLY A 75 4.41 5.26 2.11
CA GLY A 75 5.00 5.89 0.93
C GLY A 75 6.49 6.21 1.08
N GLU A 76 6.91 6.69 2.25
CA GLU A 76 8.33 6.92 2.57
C GLU A 76 9.15 5.63 2.55
N ARG A 77 8.62 4.56 3.17
CA ARG A 77 9.28 3.25 3.19
C ARG A 77 9.37 2.65 1.81
N PHE A 78 8.32 2.76 0.99
CA PHE A 78 8.36 2.33 -0.40
C PHE A 78 9.38 3.12 -1.22
N ASP A 79 9.43 4.45 -1.06
CA ASP A 79 10.37 5.30 -1.80
C ASP A 79 11.83 4.90 -1.51
N ALA A 80 12.12 4.49 -0.28
CA ALA A 80 13.44 4.01 0.17
C ALA A 80 13.81 2.60 -0.33
N LEU A 81 12.87 1.84 -0.91
CA LEU A 81 13.16 0.52 -1.45
C LEU A 81 14.00 0.61 -2.74
N GLU A 82 14.91 -0.35 -2.89
CA GLU A 82 15.61 -0.62 -4.14
C GLU A 82 14.66 -1.17 -5.21
N ARG A 83 15.04 -1.02 -6.47
CA ARG A 83 14.22 -1.43 -7.63
C ARG A 83 13.76 -2.89 -7.53
N THR A 84 14.66 -3.80 -7.15
CA THR A 84 14.37 -5.24 -7.01
C THR A 84 13.32 -5.52 -5.92
N GLU A 85 13.29 -4.71 -4.87
CA GLU A 85 12.35 -4.84 -3.76
C GLU A 85 10.97 -4.33 -4.16
N LYS A 86 10.92 -3.18 -4.87
CA LYS A 86 9.70 -2.65 -5.47
C LYS A 86 9.06 -3.66 -6.43
N ASP A 87 9.87 -4.31 -7.28
CA ASP A 87 9.40 -5.36 -8.19
C ASP A 87 8.88 -6.59 -7.43
N ARG A 88 9.52 -6.96 -6.32
CA ARG A 88 9.06 -8.07 -5.48
C ARG A 88 7.73 -7.74 -4.81
N LEU A 89 7.55 -6.52 -4.31
CA LEU A 89 6.28 -6.06 -3.73
C LEU A 89 5.14 -6.14 -4.77
N ARG A 90 5.36 -5.63 -5.98
CA ARG A 90 4.37 -5.71 -7.08
C ARG A 90 3.98 -7.15 -7.39
N ARG A 91 4.96 -8.06 -7.48
CA ARG A 91 4.69 -9.50 -7.69
C ARG A 91 3.87 -10.12 -6.55
N LEU A 92 4.09 -9.71 -5.30
CA LEU A 92 3.29 -10.18 -4.17
C LEU A 92 1.84 -9.71 -4.27
N ILE A 93 1.60 -8.46 -4.67
CA ILE A 93 0.25 -7.92 -4.89
C ILE A 93 -0.48 -8.71 -5.98
N VAL A 94 0.17 -8.91 -7.13
CA VAL A 94 -0.38 -9.69 -8.26
C VAL A 94 -0.64 -11.15 -7.86
N ARG A 95 0.29 -11.78 -7.15
CA ARG A 95 0.11 -13.16 -6.66
C ARG A 95 -1.03 -13.26 -5.67
N HIS A 96 -1.18 -12.27 -4.78
CA HIS A 96 -2.28 -12.24 -3.82
C HIS A 96 -3.64 -12.11 -4.53
N ARG A 97 -3.72 -11.30 -5.59
CA ARG A 97 -4.91 -11.20 -6.45
C ARG A 97 -5.31 -12.56 -7.00
N ALA A 98 -4.37 -13.25 -7.66
CA ALA A 98 -4.61 -14.57 -8.25
C ALA A 98 -4.98 -15.67 -7.24
N LEU A 99 -4.73 -15.46 -5.93
CA LEU A 99 -5.14 -16.38 -4.86
C LEU A 99 -6.45 -15.97 -4.19
N SER A 100 -6.94 -14.75 -4.44
CA SER A 100 -8.16 -14.20 -3.85
C SER A 100 -9.34 -14.19 -4.83
N GLU A 101 -9.07 -14.37 -6.13
CA GLU A 101 -10.03 -14.66 -7.20
C GLU A 101 -10.38 -16.15 -7.23
#